data_AF-A0A8H7UGK1-F1
#
_entry.id   AF-A0A8H7UGK1-F1
#
_cell.length_a   1.000
_cell.length_b   1.000
_cell.length_c   1.000
_cell.angle_alpha   90.00
_cell.angle_beta   90.00
_cell.angle_gamma   90.00
#
_symmetry.space_group_name_H-M   'P 1'
#
loop_
_entity.id
_entity.type
_entity.pdbx_description
1 polymer ?
#
loop_
_entity_poly.entity_id
_entity_poly.type
_entity_poly.pdbx_seq_one_letter_code
_entity_poly.pdbx_strand_id
1 'polypeptide(L)'
;QHFRHNISNLVCKNRFIISPIVRPINHARLSTTSRTFDHKTDATATSLPEFDAARFVSLLEQEGFTKNQSMAVLSALDDVVEESSSILKYSLISKADQDRTIEQYKNDFSQLKKEIHEVEQNDVDDVKQANEVLKTEIEKLKRTLSEEITRSHAGVRLDINLEKGRIRDEGMQLQEHLQHTDQRIENEIRVLRKHMEGIKLQILQYMIGTITGAGTLLLGINMQTSHVTNIHYH
;
A
#
# COMPACT_ATOMS: atom_id res chain seq x y z
N GLN A 1 -41.99 -5.81 -14.29
CA GLN A 1 -40.74 -5.01 -14.47
C GLN A 1 -40.19 -4.40 -13.17
N HIS A 2 -40.85 -4.49 -12.01
CA HIS A 2 -40.37 -3.87 -10.76
C HIS A 2 -39.43 -4.72 -9.87
N PHE A 3 -39.15 -5.98 -10.23
CA PHE A 3 -38.37 -6.89 -9.37
C PHE A 3 -36.88 -7.06 -9.78
N ARG A 4 -36.50 -6.60 -10.98
CA ARG A 4 -35.10 -6.68 -11.47
C ARG A 4 -34.21 -5.53 -11.00
N HIS A 5 -34.78 -4.47 -10.41
CA HIS A 5 -34.04 -3.27 -10.01
C HIS A 5 -33.49 -3.30 -8.58
N ASN A 6 -33.87 -4.30 -7.76
CA ASN A 6 -33.44 -4.37 -6.36
C ASN A 6 -32.17 -5.21 -6.13
N ILE A 7 -31.76 -6.05 -7.10
CA ILE A 7 -30.57 -6.90 -6.96
C ILE A 7 -29.27 -6.11 -7.26
N SER A 8 -29.33 -5.10 -8.15
CA SER A 8 -28.14 -4.29 -8.49
C SER A 8 -27.71 -3.33 -7.37
N ASN A 9 -28.61 -2.96 -6.45
CA ASN A 9 -28.30 -2.03 -5.36
C ASN A 9 -27.66 -2.70 -4.12
N LEU A 10 -27.64 -4.04 -4.06
CA LEU A 10 -27.06 -4.77 -2.93
C LEU A 10 -25.56 -5.10 -3.13
N VAL A 11 -25.06 -5.04 -4.36
CA VAL A 11 -23.65 -5.36 -4.68
C VAL A 11 -22.71 -4.17 -4.43
N CYS A 12 -23.23 -2.94 -4.37
CA CYS A 12 -22.39 -1.73 -4.27
C CYS A 12 -22.10 -1.22 -2.84
N LYS A 13 -22.58 -1.88 -1.77
CA LYS A 13 -22.51 -1.31 -0.41
C LYS A 13 -21.50 -1.93 0.56
N ASN A 14 -20.82 -3.02 0.18
CA ASN A 14 -19.83 -3.69 1.05
C ASN A 14 -18.43 -3.72 0.44
N ARG A 15 -17.91 -2.54 0.10
CA ARG A 15 -16.49 -2.36 -0.19
C ARG A 15 -15.80 -1.79 1.04
N PHE A 16 -15.37 -2.61 1.99
CA PHE A 16 -14.29 -2.26 2.92
C PHE A 16 -13.65 -3.47 3.62
N ILE A 17 -12.31 -3.40 3.72
CA ILE A 17 -11.33 -4.24 4.42
C ILE A 17 -10.85 -5.51 3.69
N ILE A 18 -9.80 -5.30 2.87
CA ILE A 18 -8.88 -6.34 2.40
C ILE A 18 -7.95 -6.74 3.57
N SER A 19 -7.97 -8.01 3.96
CA SER A 19 -6.89 -8.65 4.71
C SER A 19 -6.25 -9.70 3.79
N PRO A 20 -4.92 -9.69 3.53
CA PRO A 20 -4.30 -10.72 2.73
C PRO A 20 -3.98 -11.90 3.64
N ILE A 21 -4.97 -12.73 3.94
CA ILE A 21 -4.67 -14.11 4.36
C ILE A 21 -4.64 -14.92 3.08
N VAL A 22 -3.46 -14.97 2.46
CA VAL A 22 -3.11 -16.00 1.48
C VAL A 22 -3.12 -17.32 2.24
N ARG A 23 -4.30 -17.93 2.38
CA ARG A 23 -4.37 -19.37 2.61
C ARG A 23 -4.13 -20.01 1.25
N PRO A 24 -3.24 -21.00 1.13
CA PRO A 24 -3.29 -21.87 -0.03
C PRO A 24 -4.70 -22.44 -0.05
N ILE A 25 -5.46 -22.10 -1.10
CA ILE A 25 -6.65 -22.86 -1.47
C ILE A 25 -6.07 -24.21 -1.87
N ASN A 26 -5.92 -25.09 -0.87
CA ASN A 26 -5.85 -26.51 -1.13
C ASN A 26 -7.08 -26.77 -1.97
N HIS A 27 -6.88 -27.09 -3.25
CA HIS A 27 -7.90 -27.71 -4.06
C HIS A 27 -8.26 -28.99 -3.31
N ALA A 28 -9.21 -28.89 -2.37
CA ALA A 28 -10.08 -29.98 -2.05
C ALA A 28 -10.72 -30.26 -3.40
N ARG A 29 -10.09 -31.20 -4.11
CA ARG A 29 -10.67 -31.88 -5.23
C ARG A 29 -12.00 -32.34 -4.67
N LEU A 30 -13.07 -31.58 -4.94
CA LEU A 30 -14.40 -32.11 -4.86
C LEU A 30 -14.39 -33.19 -5.93
N SER A 31 -13.94 -34.37 -5.53
CA SER A 31 -14.42 -35.63 -6.04
C SER A 31 -15.91 -35.62 -5.70
N THR A 32 -16.66 -34.82 -6.45
CA THR A 32 -18.06 -35.06 -6.67
C THR A 32 -18.02 -36.37 -7.44
N THR A 33 -18.03 -37.46 -6.67
CA THR A 33 -18.43 -38.77 -7.12
C THR A 33 -19.73 -38.52 -7.87
N SER A 34 -19.64 -38.46 -9.21
CA SER A 34 -20.78 -38.61 -10.08
C SER A 34 -21.29 -40.01 -9.77
N ARG A 35 -22.12 -40.12 -8.73
CA ARG A 35 -23.07 -41.21 -8.62
C ARG A 35 -23.97 -41.00 -9.81
N THR A 36 -23.64 -41.67 -10.91
CA THR A 36 -24.60 -41.97 -11.95
C THR A 36 -25.75 -42.63 -11.21
N PHE A 37 -26.84 -41.89 -11.00
CA PHE A 37 -28.10 -42.50 -10.66
C PHE A 37 -28.55 -43.21 -11.93
N ASP A 38 -27.97 -44.39 -12.16
CA ASP A 38 -28.42 -45.36 -13.14
C ASP A 38 -29.75 -45.89 -12.62
N HIS A 39 -30.81 -45.13 -12.89
CA HIS A 39 -32.16 -45.61 -12.72
C HIS A 39 -32.42 -46.62 -13.84
N LYS A 40 -31.91 -47.83 -13.64
CA LYS A 40 -32.31 -49.00 -14.41
C LYS A 40 -33.77 -49.27 -14.04
N THR A 41 -34.70 -48.60 -14.71
CA THR A 41 -36.11 -48.97 -14.66
C THR A 41 -36.20 -50.30 -15.39
N ASP A 42 -36.19 -51.38 -14.60
CA ASP A 42 -36.51 -52.70 -15.08
C ASP A 42 -37.94 -52.62 -15.61
N ALA A 43 -38.08 -52.54 -16.93
CA ALA A 43 -39.37 -52.58 -17.61
C ALA A 43 -39.86 -54.03 -17.57
N THR A 44 -40.22 -54.52 -16.38
CA THR A 44 -41.13 -55.64 -16.29
C THR A 44 -42.44 -55.16 -16.89
N ALA A 45 -42.70 -55.59 -18.13
CA ALA A 45 -43.99 -55.49 -18.79
C ALA A 45 -45.01 -56.28 -17.96
N THR A 46 -45.51 -55.68 -16.89
CA THR A 46 -46.66 -56.20 -16.16
C THR A 46 -47.85 -56.00 -17.08
N SER A 47 -48.23 -57.05 -17.81
CA SER A 47 -49.50 -57.08 -18.54
C SER A 47 -50.60 -56.68 -17.55
N LEU A 48 -51.20 -55.52 -17.76
CA LEU A 48 -52.32 -55.09 -16.94
C LEU A 48 -53.41 -56.17 -17.02
N PRO A 49 -54.05 -56.53 -15.89
CA PRO A 49 -55.12 -57.53 -15.90
C PRO A 49 -56.22 -57.08 -16.87
N GLU A 50 -56.44 -57.88 -17.92
CA GLU A 50 -57.49 -57.62 -18.91
C GLU A 50 -58.86 -57.83 -18.24
N PHE A 51 -59.75 -56.86 -18.35
CA PHE A 51 -61.07 -56.93 -17.72
C PHE A 51 -61.95 -57.93 -18.48
N ASP A 52 -62.34 -59.03 -17.81
CA ASP A 52 -63.17 -60.07 -18.40
C ASP A 52 -64.67 -59.71 -18.29
N ALA A 53 -65.17 -59.09 -19.37
CA ALA A 53 -66.57 -58.69 -19.50
C ALA A 53 -67.54 -59.89 -19.46
N ALA A 54 -67.15 -61.04 -19.99
CA ALA A 54 -68.01 -62.22 -20.06
C ALA A 54 -68.21 -62.84 -18.68
N ARG A 55 -67.13 -62.95 -17.90
CA ARG A 55 -67.19 -63.40 -16.50
C ARG A 55 -68.00 -62.45 -15.63
N PHE A 56 -67.90 -61.15 -15.85
CA PHE A 56 -68.67 -60.15 -15.10
C PHE A 56 -70.19 -60.30 -15.34
N VAL A 57 -70.59 -60.50 -16.60
CA VAL A 57 -72.01 -60.72 -16.96
C VAL A 57 -72.54 -62.02 -16.36
N SER A 58 -71.78 -63.12 -16.45
CA SER A 58 -72.20 -64.40 -15.85
C SER A 58 -72.32 -64.35 -14.33
N LEU A 59 -71.53 -63.53 -13.65
CA LEU A 59 -71.64 -63.32 -12.20
C LEU A 59 -72.93 -62.58 -11.84
N LEU A 60 -73.28 -61.54 -12.59
CA LEU A 60 -74.52 -60.78 -12.39
C LEU A 60 -75.76 -61.63 -12.67
N GLU A 61 -75.70 -62.49 -13.69
CA GLU A 61 -76.77 -63.45 -13.97
C GLU A 61 -76.96 -64.47 -12.83
N GLN A 62 -75.89 -64.89 -12.15
CA GLN A 62 -75.98 -65.76 -10.95
C GLN A 62 -76.60 -65.06 -9.74
N GLU A 63 -76.38 -63.76 -9.60
CA GLU A 63 -76.97 -62.92 -8.55
C GLU A 63 -78.42 -62.48 -8.85
N GLY A 64 -79.04 -63.02 -9.92
CA GLY A 64 -80.45 -62.83 -10.22
C GLY A 64 -80.79 -61.68 -11.18
N PHE A 65 -79.79 -61.07 -11.83
CA PHE A 65 -80.02 -60.09 -12.88
C PHE A 65 -80.38 -60.77 -14.21
N THR A 66 -81.27 -60.14 -14.98
CA THR A 66 -81.50 -60.58 -16.35
C THR A 66 -80.32 -60.19 -17.24
N LYS A 67 -80.04 -60.98 -18.28
CA LYS A 67 -78.94 -60.74 -19.23
C LYS A 67 -78.87 -59.29 -19.75
N ASN A 68 -80.03 -58.70 -20.06
CA ASN A 68 -80.11 -57.32 -20.53
C ASN A 68 -79.73 -56.29 -19.46
N GLN A 69 -80.08 -56.53 -18.19
CA GLN A 69 -79.68 -55.68 -17.07
C GLN A 69 -78.18 -55.83 -16.78
N SER A 70 -77.64 -57.05 -16.81
CA SER A 70 -76.21 -57.31 -16.63
C SER A 70 -75.37 -56.63 -17.71
N MET A 71 -75.82 -56.66 -18.97
CA MET A 71 -75.20 -55.91 -20.07
C MET A 71 -75.28 -54.39 -19.90
N ALA A 72 -76.41 -53.87 -19.41
CA ALA A 72 -76.57 -52.43 -19.19
C ALA A 72 -75.62 -51.92 -18.08
N VAL A 73 -75.46 -52.69 -17.01
CA VAL A 73 -74.50 -52.38 -15.93
C VAL A 73 -73.07 -52.48 -16.43
N LEU A 74 -72.74 -53.50 -17.22
CA LEU A 74 -71.43 -53.64 -17.85
C LEU A 74 -71.11 -52.42 -18.74
N SER A 75 -72.04 -51.98 -19.58
CA SER A 75 -71.85 -50.82 -20.46
C SER A 75 -71.63 -49.53 -19.68
N ALA A 76 -72.40 -49.30 -18.62
CA ALA A 76 -72.21 -48.12 -17.77
C ALA A 76 -70.86 -48.13 -17.04
N LEU A 77 -70.35 -49.31 -16.68
CA LEU A 77 -69.05 -49.45 -16.04
C LEU A 77 -67.90 -49.26 -17.05
N ASP A 78 -68.06 -49.75 -18.28
CA ASP A 78 -67.12 -49.51 -19.38
C ASP A 78 -66.98 -48.01 -19.68
N ASP A 79 -68.09 -47.27 -19.73
CA ASP A 79 -68.09 -45.82 -19.95
C ASP A 79 -67.32 -45.06 -18.84
N VAL A 80 -67.54 -45.40 -17.56
CA VAL A 80 -66.84 -44.77 -16.43
C VAL A 80 -65.35 -45.17 -16.38
N VAL A 81 -65.02 -46.40 -16.74
CA VAL A 81 -63.64 -46.88 -16.80
C VAL A 81 -62.90 -46.20 -17.95
N GLU A 82 -63.52 -46.03 -19.12
CA GLU A 82 -62.92 -45.32 -20.25
C GLU A 82 -62.74 -43.82 -19.92
N GLU A 83 -63.73 -43.18 -19.30
CA GLU A 83 -63.62 -41.78 -18.86
C GLU A 83 -62.47 -41.62 -17.85
N SER A 84 -62.42 -42.46 -16.81
CA SER A 84 -61.34 -42.40 -15.79
C SER A 84 -59.96 -42.75 -16.35
N SER A 85 -59.87 -43.73 -17.26
CA SER A 85 -58.64 -44.11 -17.96
C SER A 85 -58.13 -42.97 -18.84
N SER A 86 -59.03 -42.28 -19.55
CA SER A 86 -58.68 -41.13 -20.38
C SER A 86 -58.13 -39.98 -19.53
N ILE A 87 -58.78 -39.62 -18.42
CA ILE A 87 -58.34 -38.58 -17.48
C ILE A 87 -56.96 -38.93 -16.91
N LEU A 88 -56.75 -40.18 -16.50
CA LEU A 88 -55.46 -40.65 -16.00
C LEU A 88 -54.37 -40.56 -17.07
N LYS A 89 -54.64 -40.95 -18.32
CA LYS A 89 -53.69 -40.82 -19.44
C LYS A 89 -53.29 -39.36 -19.69
N TYR A 90 -54.21 -38.40 -19.55
CA TYR A 90 -53.88 -36.97 -19.68
C TYR A 90 -53.12 -36.39 -18.47
N SER A 91 -53.34 -36.92 -17.27
CA SER A 91 -52.62 -36.49 -16.06
C SER A 91 -51.24 -37.14 -15.90
N LEU A 92 -51.00 -38.26 -16.59
CA LEU A 92 -49.74 -38.99 -16.55
C LEU A 92 -48.78 -38.43 -17.60
N ILE A 93 -47.61 -37.98 -17.13
CA ILE A 93 -46.50 -37.61 -18.01
C ILE A 93 -45.94 -38.89 -18.63
N SER A 94 -45.78 -38.88 -19.95
CA SER A 94 -45.14 -39.99 -20.66
C SER A 94 -43.71 -40.17 -20.17
N LYS A 95 -43.28 -41.43 -20.03
CA LYS A 95 -41.89 -41.76 -19.66
C LYS A 95 -40.87 -41.11 -20.62
N ALA A 96 -41.21 -41.03 -21.90
CA ALA A 96 -40.36 -40.38 -22.90
C ALA A 96 -40.18 -38.87 -22.63
N ASP A 97 -41.21 -38.17 -22.13
CA ASP A 97 -41.12 -36.73 -21.82
C ASP A 97 -40.40 -36.48 -20.50
N GLN A 98 -40.56 -37.40 -19.53
CA GLN A 98 -39.77 -37.43 -18.31
C GLN A 98 -38.27 -37.58 -18.63
N ASP A 99 -37.91 -38.55 -19.47
CA ASP A 99 -36.52 -38.82 -19.84
C ASP A 99 -35.89 -37.65 -20.61
N ARG A 100 -36.63 -37.04 -21.56
CA ARG A 100 -36.18 -35.82 -22.27
C ARG A 100 -35.88 -34.67 -21.32
N THR A 101 -36.75 -34.46 -20.33
CA THR A 101 -36.57 -33.39 -19.34
C THR A 101 -35.35 -33.66 -18.46
N ILE A 102 -35.13 -34.91 -18.07
CA ILE A 102 -33.93 -35.32 -17.31
C ILE A 102 -32.65 -35.09 -18.15
N GLU A 103 -32.66 -35.45 -19.43
CA GLU A 103 -31.54 -35.20 -20.34
C GLU A 103 -31.26 -33.71 -20.53
N GLN A 104 -32.30 -32.89 -20.65
CA GLN A 104 -32.18 -31.44 -20.71
C GLN A 104 -31.51 -30.90 -19.43
N TYR A 105 -31.97 -31.30 -18.24
CA TYR A 105 -31.32 -30.88 -17.00
C TYR A 105 -29.87 -31.37 -16.87
N LYS A 106 -29.55 -32.57 -17.38
CA LYS A 106 -28.16 -33.06 -17.41
C LYS A 106 -27.27 -32.20 -18.31
N ASN A 107 -27.79 -31.82 -19.49
CA ASN A 107 -27.08 -30.95 -20.42
C ASN A 107 -26.86 -29.55 -19.83
N ASP A 108 -27.90 -28.96 -19.25
CA ASP A 108 -27.83 -27.65 -18.58
C ASP A 108 -26.85 -27.68 -17.41
N PHE A 109 -26.85 -28.75 -16.61
CA PHE A 109 -25.89 -28.92 -15.52
C PHE A 109 -24.45 -29.06 -16.02
N SER A 110 -24.25 -29.79 -17.12
CA SER A 110 -22.93 -29.93 -17.75
C SER A 110 -22.43 -28.60 -18.30
N GLN A 111 -23.30 -27.80 -18.91
CA GLN A 111 -22.99 -26.45 -19.38
C GLN A 111 -22.65 -25.53 -18.22
N LEU A 112 -23.50 -25.45 -17.19
CA LEU A 112 -23.26 -24.62 -16.02
C LEU A 112 -21.93 -24.97 -15.35
N LYS A 113 -21.60 -26.26 -15.25
CA LYS A 113 -20.32 -26.71 -14.71
C LYS A 113 -19.13 -26.22 -15.54
N LYS A 114 -19.25 -26.20 -16.88
CA LYS A 114 -18.19 -25.67 -17.76
C LYS A 114 -18.04 -24.16 -17.59
N GLU A 115 -19.14 -23.43 -17.58
CA GLU A 115 -19.13 -21.97 -17.37
C GLU A 115 -18.52 -21.60 -16.03
N ILE A 116 -18.87 -22.29 -14.94
CA ILE A 116 -18.25 -22.08 -13.63
C ILE A 116 -16.74 -22.36 -13.69
N HIS A 117 -16.34 -23.47 -14.31
CA HIS A 117 -14.93 -23.83 -14.40
C HIS A 117 -14.11 -22.82 -15.22
N GLU A 118 -14.68 -22.33 -16.31
CA GLU A 118 -14.06 -21.30 -17.15
C GLU A 118 -13.91 -19.97 -16.40
N VAL A 119 -14.95 -19.53 -15.70
CA VAL A 119 -14.89 -18.31 -14.86
C VAL A 119 -13.86 -18.48 -13.74
N GLU A 120 -13.85 -19.61 -13.04
CA GLU A 120 -12.85 -19.87 -11.99
C GLU A 120 -11.42 -19.84 -12.53
N GLN A 121 -11.19 -20.41 -13.72
CA GLN A 121 -9.87 -20.42 -14.34
C GLN A 121 -9.45 -19.01 -14.77
N ASN A 122 -10.35 -18.26 -15.39
CA ASN A 122 -10.12 -16.87 -15.80
C ASN A 122 -9.84 -15.96 -14.59
N ASP A 123 -10.65 -16.05 -13.53
CA ASP A 123 -10.46 -15.26 -12.30
C ASP A 123 -9.10 -15.55 -11.65
N VAL A 124 -8.70 -16.82 -11.63
CA VAL A 124 -7.39 -17.23 -11.08
C VAL A 124 -6.25 -16.66 -11.92
N ASP A 125 -6.37 -16.69 -13.25
CA ASP A 125 -5.32 -16.19 -14.14
C ASP A 125 -5.24 -14.66 -14.14
N ASP A 126 -6.37 -13.96 -14.05
CA ASP A 126 -6.44 -12.52 -13.86
C ASP A 126 -5.77 -12.09 -12.55
N VAL A 127 -6.06 -12.78 -11.44
CA VAL A 127 -5.44 -12.51 -10.14
C VAL A 127 -3.94 -12.77 -10.19
N LYS A 128 -3.48 -13.86 -10.82
CA LYS A 128 -2.05 -14.14 -11.00
C LYS A 128 -1.38 -13.04 -11.81
N GLN A 129 -1.97 -12.64 -12.93
CA GLN A 129 -1.42 -11.58 -13.77
C GLN A 129 -1.30 -10.26 -13.00
N ALA A 130 -2.36 -9.86 -12.29
CA ALA A 130 -2.33 -8.67 -11.45
C ALA A 130 -1.24 -8.76 -10.36
N ASN A 131 -1.06 -9.93 -9.75
CA ASN A 131 -0.01 -10.14 -8.74
C ASN A 131 1.41 -10.04 -9.34
N GLU A 132 1.65 -10.63 -10.51
CA GLU A 132 2.95 -10.50 -11.18
C GLU A 132 3.23 -9.04 -11.58
N VAL A 133 2.24 -8.31 -12.12
CA VAL A 133 2.37 -6.87 -12.39
C VAL A 133 2.73 -6.11 -11.11
N LEU A 134 1.98 -6.31 -10.02
CA LEU A 134 2.26 -5.64 -8.74
C LEU A 134 3.66 -5.96 -8.20
N LYS A 135 4.13 -7.20 -8.30
CA LYS A 135 5.51 -7.57 -7.91
C LYS A 135 6.54 -6.80 -8.73
N THR A 136 6.34 -6.67 -10.05
CA THR A 136 7.26 -5.91 -10.91
C THR A 136 7.28 -4.42 -10.56
N GLU A 137 6.12 -3.84 -10.24
CA GLU A 137 6.02 -2.44 -9.82
C GLU A 137 6.71 -2.21 -8.47
N ILE A 138 6.53 -3.12 -7.51
CA ILE A 138 7.23 -3.07 -6.21
C ILE A 138 8.74 -3.09 -6.41
N GLU A 139 9.27 -3.99 -7.24
CA GLU A 139 10.71 -4.05 -7.52
C GLU A 139 11.20 -2.79 -8.24
N LYS A 140 10.40 -2.21 -9.14
CA LYS A 140 10.72 -0.93 -9.77
C LYS A 140 10.79 0.20 -8.74
N LEU A 141 9.77 0.35 -7.88
CA LEU A 141 9.74 1.37 -6.83
C LEU A 141 10.92 1.22 -5.88
N LYS A 142 11.26 0.00 -5.48
CA LYS A 142 12.40 -0.30 -4.61
C LYS A 142 13.73 0.15 -5.22
N ARG A 143 13.93 -0.06 -6.53
CA ARG A 143 15.12 0.41 -7.25
C ARG A 143 15.18 1.94 -7.28
N THR A 144 14.10 2.59 -7.70
CA THR A 144 14.01 4.05 -7.73
C THR A 144 14.27 4.68 -6.35
N LEU A 145 13.67 4.13 -5.30
CA LEU A 145 13.90 4.60 -3.93
C LEU A 145 15.38 4.44 -3.51
N SER A 146 16.00 3.31 -3.84
CA SER A 146 17.41 3.07 -3.51
C SER A 146 18.33 4.06 -4.25
N GLU A 147 18.02 4.37 -5.51
CA GLU A 147 18.72 5.37 -6.31
C GLU A 147 18.54 6.79 -5.73
N GLU A 148 17.32 7.16 -5.32
CA GLU A 148 17.04 8.45 -4.68
C GLU A 148 17.73 8.59 -3.33
N ILE A 149 17.74 7.56 -2.49
CA ILE A 149 18.48 7.54 -1.23
C ILE A 149 19.97 7.74 -1.49
N THR A 150 20.52 7.02 -2.46
CA THR A 150 21.95 7.12 -2.81
C THR A 150 22.30 8.51 -3.33
N ARG A 151 21.45 9.08 -4.19
CA ARG A 151 21.60 10.44 -4.72
C ARG A 151 21.52 11.50 -3.63
N SER A 152 20.52 11.40 -2.75
CA SER A 152 20.33 12.30 -1.61
C SER A 152 21.51 12.22 -0.65
N HIS A 153 21.99 11.01 -0.33
CA HIS A 153 23.15 10.82 0.52
C HIS A 153 24.44 11.39 -0.08
N ALA A 154 24.65 11.21 -1.39
CA ALA A 154 25.77 11.83 -2.10
C ALA A 154 25.69 13.37 -2.08
N GLY A 155 24.48 13.93 -2.23
CA GLY A 155 24.20 15.36 -2.10
C GLY A 155 24.59 15.89 -0.72
N VAL A 156 24.06 15.28 0.35
CA VAL A 156 24.38 15.67 1.74
C VAL A 156 25.88 15.59 2.02
N ARG A 157 26.56 14.55 1.53
CA ARG A 157 28.01 14.43 1.67
C ARG A 157 28.74 15.55 0.93
N LEU A 158 28.30 15.95 -0.26
CA LEU A 158 28.88 17.08 -0.98
C LEU A 158 28.65 18.38 -0.21
N ASP A 159 27.43 18.62 0.28
CA ASP A 159 27.08 19.81 1.04
C ASP A 159 27.96 19.97 2.28
N ILE A 160 28.16 18.88 3.05
CA ILE A 160 29.06 18.88 4.21
C ILE A 160 30.50 19.19 3.80
N ASN A 161 30.97 18.64 2.68
CA ASN A 161 32.34 18.89 2.22
C ASN A 161 32.54 20.34 1.76
N LEU A 162 31.56 20.92 1.06
CA LEU A 162 31.58 22.33 0.67
C LEU A 162 31.54 23.23 1.90
N GLU A 163 30.67 22.94 2.86
CA GLU A 163 30.53 23.70 4.10
C GLU A 163 31.79 23.62 4.98
N LYS A 164 32.41 22.43 5.05
CA LYS A 164 33.71 22.27 5.72
C LYS A 164 34.81 23.08 5.05
N GLY A 165 34.79 23.15 3.72
CA GLY A 165 35.67 24.04 2.95
C GLY A 165 35.46 25.50 3.31
N ARG A 166 34.21 25.96 3.27
CA ARG A 166 33.82 27.33 3.62
C ARG A 166 34.25 27.72 5.04
N ILE A 167 33.94 26.89 6.05
CA ILE A 167 34.33 27.14 7.45
C ILE A 167 35.86 27.23 7.59
N ARG A 168 36.60 26.38 6.87
CA ARG A 168 38.07 26.42 6.91
C ARG A 168 38.60 27.72 6.32
N ASP A 169 38.07 28.13 5.17
CA ASP A 169 38.52 29.34 4.49
C ASP A 169 38.18 30.60 5.30
N GLU A 170 36.98 30.65 5.92
CA GLU A 170 36.60 31.72 6.87
C GLU A 170 37.48 31.71 8.13
N GLY A 171 37.81 30.52 8.65
CA GLY A 171 38.74 30.38 9.76
C GLY A 171 40.15 30.87 9.42
N MET A 172 40.63 30.61 8.21
CA MET A 172 41.92 31.12 7.72
C MET A 172 41.92 32.64 7.59
N GLN A 173 40.85 33.24 7.05
CA GLN A 173 40.70 34.69 6.97
C GLN A 173 40.68 35.34 8.35
N LEU A 174 39.94 34.75 9.30
CA LEU A 174 39.92 35.24 10.67
C LEU A 174 41.31 35.16 11.32
N GLN A 175 42.02 34.06 11.11
CA GLN A 175 43.38 33.90 11.61
C GLN A 175 44.35 34.93 11.03
N GLU A 176 44.25 35.23 9.74
CA GLU A 176 45.03 36.27 9.08
C GLU A 176 44.74 37.66 9.68
N HIS A 177 43.46 37.99 9.86
CA HIS A 177 43.05 39.26 10.49
C HIS A 177 43.54 39.39 11.93
N LEU A 178 43.50 38.31 12.71
CA LEU A 178 44.04 38.29 14.07
C LEU A 178 45.56 38.51 14.05
N GLN A 179 46.30 37.79 13.22
CA GLN A 179 47.76 37.96 13.11
C GLN A 179 48.15 39.37 12.67
N HIS A 180 47.45 39.95 11.70
CA HIS A 180 47.69 41.32 11.28
C HIS A 180 47.41 42.32 12.41
N THR A 181 46.37 42.09 13.20
CA THR A 181 46.02 42.93 14.36
C THR A 181 47.05 42.80 15.48
N ASP A 182 47.51 41.59 15.78
CA ASP A 182 48.58 41.33 16.75
C ASP A 182 49.88 42.03 16.34
N GLN A 183 50.27 41.94 15.08
CA GLN A 183 51.44 42.64 14.55
C GLN A 183 51.30 44.17 14.66
N ARG A 184 50.10 44.71 14.44
CA ARG A 184 49.82 46.14 14.66
C ARG A 184 50.00 46.53 16.13
N ILE A 185 49.45 45.76 17.05
CA ILE A 185 49.58 46.00 18.50
C ILE A 185 51.05 45.96 18.92
N GLU A 186 51.82 44.97 18.45
CA GLU A 186 53.26 44.90 18.74
C GLU A 186 54.01 46.12 18.21
N ASN A 187 53.67 46.58 17.01
CA ASN A 187 54.27 47.78 16.43
C ASN A 187 53.93 49.03 17.24
N GLU A 188 52.67 49.19 17.66
CA GLU A 188 52.26 50.29 18.55
C GLU A 188 53.02 50.25 19.88
N ILE A 189 53.17 49.08 20.51
CA ILE A 189 53.97 48.92 21.74
C ILE A 189 55.42 49.34 21.52
N ARG A 190 56.05 48.93 20.40
CA ARG A 190 57.43 49.33 20.07
C ARG A 190 57.54 50.84 19.89
N VAL A 191 56.56 51.47 19.24
CA VAL A 191 56.50 52.94 19.07
C VAL A 191 56.38 53.63 20.42
N LEU A 192 55.45 53.19 21.27
CA LEU A 192 55.26 53.73 22.62
C LEU A 192 56.53 53.60 23.46
N ARG A 193 57.22 52.46 23.39
CA ARG A 193 58.49 52.24 24.09
C ARG A 193 59.58 53.21 23.63
N LYS A 194 59.75 53.39 22.32
CA LYS A 194 60.70 54.37 21.76
C LYS A 194 60.38 55.78 22.22
N HIS A 195 59.10 56.15 22.24
CA HIS A 195 58.67 57.46 22.73
C HIS A 195 59.04 57.65 24.20
N MET A 196 58.82 56.63 25.04
CA MET A 196 59.20 56.64 26.45
C MET A 196 60.72 56.75 26.66
N GLU A 197 61.52 56.02 25.89
CA GLU A 197 62.98 56.13 25.92
C GLU A 197 63.45 57.54 25.50
N GLY A 198 62.79 58.14 24.50
CA GLY A 198 63.00 59.54 24.11
C GLY A 198 62.69 60.52 25.25
N ILE A 199 61.54 60.37 25.92
CA ILE A 199 61.17 61.21 27.08
C ILE A 199 62.21 61.10 28.19
N LYS A 200 62.70 59.89 28.51
CA LYS A 200 63.77 59.70 29.51
C LYS A 200 65.04 60.48 29.15
N LEU A 201 65.46 60.43 27.89
CA LEU A 201 66.64 61.18 27.42
C LEU A 201 66.42 62.69 27.45
N GLN A 202 65.22 63.17 27.08
CA GLN A 202 64.87 64.58 27.18
C GLN A 202 64.94 65.08 28.62
N ILE A 203 64.39 64.33 29.58
CA ILE A 203 64.50 64.68 31.01
C ILE A 203 65.97 64.76 31.43
N LEU A 204 66.80 63.79 31.03
CA LEU A 204 68.22 63.80 31.34
C LEU A 204 68.94 65.02 30.72
N GLN A 205 68.61 65.39 29.48
CA GLN A 205 69.13 66.61 28.85
C GLN A 205 68.68 67.87 29.59
N TYR A 206 67.41 67.97 30.01
CA TYR A 206 66.92 69.09 30.81
C TYR A 206 67.68 69.21 32.13
N MET A 207 67.93 68.08 32.81
CA MET A 207 68.72 68.05 34.05
C MET A 207 70.16 68.53 33.84
N ILE A 208 70.81 68.10 32.75
CA ILE A 208 72.15 68.60 32.40
C ILE A 208 72.10 70.11 32.13
N GLY A 209 71.09 70.58 31.40
CA GLY A 209 70.89 72.00 31.11
C GLY A 209 70.69 72.85 32.35
N THR A 210 69.87 72.40 33.31
CA THR A 210 69.63 73.13 34.56
C THR A 210 70.87 73.16 35.45
N ILE A 211 71.59 72.04 35.60
CA ILE A 211 72.84 71.99 36.36
C ILE A 211 73.90 72.90 35.73
N THR A 212 74.07 72.83 34.41
CA THR A 212 75.03 73.67 33.67
C THR A 212 74.68 75.16 33.78
N GLY A 213 73.39 75.50 33.65
CA GLY A 213 72.90 76.86 33.83
C GLY A 213 73.13 77.40 35.25
N ALA A 214 72.80 76.62 36.27
CA ALA A 214 73.05 76.98 37.67
C ALA A 214 74.54 77.15 37.96
N GLY A 215 75.39 76.23 37.48
CA GLY A 215 76.84 76.33 37.60
C GLY A 215 77.41 77.58 36.92
N THR A 216 76.94 77.90 35.71
CA THR A 216 77.34 79.11 34.97
C THR A 216 76.96 80.38 35.73
N LEU A 217 75.75 80.44 36.30
CA LEU A 217 75.29 81.57 37.11
C LEU A 217 76.13 81.74 38.37
N LEU A 218 76.41 80.65 39.10
CA LEU A 218 77.27 80.68 40.30
C LEU A 218 78.68 81.19 39.96
N LEU A 219 79.28 80.72 38.88
CA LEU A 219 80.58 81.21 38.42
C LEU A 219 80.52 82.70 38.05
N GLY A 220 79.47 83.13 37.34
CA GLY A 220 79.25 84.53 37.00
C GLY A 220 79.12 85.45 38.23
N ILE A 221 78.37 85.02 39.25
CA ILE A 221 78.23 85.76 40.50
C ILE A 221 79.59 85.87 41.21
N ASN A 222 80.32 84.75 41.38
CA ASN A 222 81.62 84.76 42.04
C ASN A 222 82.66 85.64 41.30
N MET A 223 82.62 85.66 39.96
CA MET A 223 83.49 86.50 39.15
C MET A 223 83.14 87.99 39.29
N GLN A 224 81.84 88.33 39.33
CA GLN A 224 81.38 89.69 39.59
C GLN A 224 81.78 90.16 41.00
N THR A 225 81.64 89.32 42.02
CA THR A 225 82.05 89.64 43.40
C THR A 225 83.57 89.85 43.50
N SER A 226 84.38 89.05 42.81
CA SER A 226 85.84 89.21 42.74
C SER A 226 86.24 90.52 42.06
N HIS A 227 85.52 90.93 41.02
CA HIS A 227 85.76 92.22 40.34
C HIS A 227 85.38 93.41 41.22
N VAL A 228 84.26 93.33 41.96
CA VAL A 228 83.83 94.41 42.88
C VAL A 228 84.75 94.52 44.10
N THR A 229 85.24 93.40 44.65
CA THR A 229 86.24 93.45 45.72
C THR A 229 87.57 94.02 45.23
N ASN A 230 88.03 93.70 44.01
CA ASN A 230 89.25 94.27 43.46
C ASN A 230 89.17 95.82 43.30
N ILE A 231 88.00 96.36 42.94
CA ILE A 231 87.78 97.82 42.83
C ILE A 231 87.71 98.51 44.20
N HIS A 232 87.30 97.81 45.27
CA HIS A 232 87.19 98.41 46.60
C HIS A 232 88.50 98.42 47.41
N TYR A 233 89.50 97.65 46.98
CA TYR A 233 90.85 97.61 47.58
C TYR A 233 91.88 98.49 46.86
N HIS A 234 91.46 99.29 45.88
CA HIS A 234 92.32 100.19 45.10
C HIS A 234 91.80 101.63 45.13
#